data_AF-A0A1Y6C4H8-F1
#
_entry.id   AF-A0A1Y6C4H8-F1
#
_cell.length_a   1.000
_cell.length_b   1.000
_cell.length_c   1.000
_cell.angle_alpha   90.00
_cell.angle_beta   90.00
_cell.angle_gamma   90.00
#
_symmetry.space_group_name_H-M   'P 1'
#
loop_
_entity.id
_entity.type
_entity.pdbx_description
1 polymer ?
#
loop_
_entity_poly.entity_id
_entity_poly.type
_entity_poly.pdbx_seq_one_letter_code
_entity_poly.pdbx_strand_id
1 'polypeptide(L)'
;MTDQFDSLPDVRDGLNRKERAILYCLNLTQQELAGRNVPTIMLYGRVLEYVDISKEEFQLILSRFTGLTKMPESPQQKRSPAD
;
A
#
# COMPACT_ATOMS: atom_id res chain seq x y z
N MET A 1 12.11 -17.61 -2.70
CA MET A 1 11.06 -18.13 -3.58
C MET A 1 9.95 -17.10 -3.57
N THR A 2 9.86 -16.29 -4.62
CA THR A 2 8.76 -15.33 -4.76
C THR A 2 7.52 -16.12 -5.13
N ASP A 3 6.50 -16.07 -4.28
CA ASP A 3 5.29 -16.85 -4.48
C ASP A 3 4.55 -16.29 -5.69
N GLN A 4 4.27 -17.13 -6.69
CA GLN A 4 3.72 -16.72 -7.99
C GLN A 4 2.37 -15.98 -7.86
N PHE A 5 1.72 -16.10 -6.70
CA PHE A 5 0.40 -15.54 -6.40
C PHE A 5 0.43 -14.34 -5.45
N ASP A 6 1.60 -13.81 -5.07
CA ASP A 6 1.71 -12.70 -4.11
C ASP A 6 0.97 -11.42 -4.57
N SER A 7 0.76 -11.25 -5.88
CA SER A 7 0.03 -10.13 -6.49
C SER A 7 -1.46 -10.41 -6.72
N LEU A 8 -1.91 -11.67 -6.63
CA LEU A 8 -3.29 -12.03 -6.87
C LEU A 8 -4.13 -11.72 -5.62
N PRO A 9 -5.19 -10.90 -5.71
CA PRO A 9 -6.05 -10.63 -4.57
C PRO A 9 -6.89 -11.87 -4.21
N ASP A 10 -7.09 -12.08 -2.90
CA ASP A 10 -7.99 -13.13 -2.42
C ASP A 10 -9.45 -12.71 -2.62
N VAL A 11 -10.32 -13.65 -3.03
CA VAL A 11 -11.73 -13.37 -3.36
C VAL A 11 -12.53 -12.91 -2.12
N ARG A 12 -12.10 -13.29 -0.92
CA ARG A 12 -12.82 -13.01 0.33
C ARG A 12 -12.68 -11.56 0.76
N ASP A 13 -11.48 -11.00 0.63
CA ASP A 13 -11.13 -9.67 1.15
C ASP A 13 -10.69 -8.70 0.05
N GLY A 14 -10.42 -9.18 -1.17
CA GLY A 14 -9.91 -8.38 -2.28
C GLY A 14 -8.46 -7.93 -2.07
N LEU A 15 -7.75 -8.47 -1.07
CA LEU A 15 -6.40 -8.06 -0.71
C LEU A 15 -5.38 -9.06 -1.24
N ASN A 16 -4.29 -8.53 -1.75
CA ASN A 16 -3.07 -9.31 -1.99
C ASN A 16 -2.28 -9.48 -0.67
N ARG A 17 -1.18 -10.25 -0.73
CA ARG A 17 -0.39 -10.58 0.46
C ARG A 17 0.18 -9.34 1.17
N LYS A 18 0.67 -8.36 0.41
CA LYS A 18 1.30 -7.14 0.93
C LYS A 18 0.27 -6.20 1.55
N GLU A 19 -0.86 -6.01 0.88
CA GLU A 19 -2.00 -5.24 1.37
C GLU A 19 -2.50 -5.80 2.71
N ARG A 20 -2.67 -7.13 2.79
CA ARG A 20 -3.07 -7.81 4.02
C ARG A 20 -2.03 -7.66 5.13
N ALA A 21 -0.74 -7.82 4.82
CA ALA A 21 0.33 -7.64 5.79
C ALA A 21 0.33 -6.21 6.37
N ILE A 22 0.15 -5.18 5.53
CA ILE A 22 0.06 -3.78 5.96
C ILE A 22 -1.11 -3.58 6.94
N LEU A 23 -2.31 -4.05 6.59
CA LEU A 23 -3.49 -3.89 7.46
C LEU A 23 -3.37 -4.70 8.77
N TYR A 24 -2.78 -5.90 8.70
CA TYR A 24 -2.52 -6.73 9.86
C TYR A 24 -1.54 -6.04 10.83
N CYS A 25 -0.38 -5.58 10.33
CA CYS A 25 0.60 -4.85 11.15
C CYS A 25 0.00 -3.56 11.71
N LEU A 26 -0.78 -2.83 10.91
CA LEU A 26 -1.46 -1.61 11.37
C LEU A 26 -2.37 -1.90 12.56
N ASN A 27 -3.21 -2.93 12.47
CA ASN A 27 -4.12 -3.31 13.55
C ASN A 27 -3.36 -3.73 14.82
N LEU A 28 -2.33 -4.56 14.70
CA LEU A 28 -1.51 -4.97 15.84
C LEU A 28 -0.81 -3.78 16.51
N THR A 29 -0.16 -2.93 15.71
CA THR A 29 0.57 -1.78 16.26
C THR A 29 -0.37 -0.74 16.87
N GLN A 30 -1.59 -0.57 16.35
CA GLN A 30 -2.59 0.27 17.02
C GLN A 30 -2.96 -0.28 18.41
N GLN A 31 -3.12 -1.60 18.57
CA GLN A 31 -3.40 -2.21 19.86
C GLN A 31 -2.24 -2.01 20.84
N GLU A 32 -0.99 -2.17 20.38
CA GLU A 32 0.22 -1.90 21.17
C GLU A 32 0.32 -0.43 21.62
N LEU A 33 -0.14 0.50 20.77
CA LEU A 33 -0.14 1.94 21.06
C LEU A 33 -1.43 2.43 21.74
N ALA A 34 -2.25 1.53 22.28
CA ALA A 34 -3.51 1.84 22.95
C ALA A 34 -4.46 2.71 22.10
N GLY A 35 -4.58 2.37 20.81
CA GLY A 35 -5.44 3.05 19.84
C GLY A 35 -4.90 4.36 19.29
N ARG A 36 -3.66 4.75 19.62
CA ARG A 36 -3.02 5.94 19.03
C ARG A 36 -2.60 5.70 17.59
N ASN A 37 -2.38 6.79 16.86
CA ASN A 37 -1.86 6.75 15.50
C ASN A 37 -0.52 6.00 15.44
N VAL A 38 -0.42 5.10 14.47
CA VAL A 38 0.81 4.37 14.17
C VAL A 38 1.68 5.22 13.23
N PRO A 39 2.90 5.58 13.62
CA PRO A 39 3.82 6.29 12.72
C PRO A 39 4.14 5.43 11.48
N THR A 40 4.08 6.03 10.29
CA THR A 40 4.30 5.33 9.02
C THR A 40 5.63 4.58 8.95
N ILE A 41 6.69 5.13 9.55
CA ILE A 41 8.01 4.48 9.61
C ILE A 41 8.01 3.22 10.47
N MET A 42 7.26 3.25 11.58
CA MET A 42 7.11 2.09 12.47
C MET A 42 6.31 0.99 11.77
N LEU A 43 5.22 1.37 11.10
CA LEU A 43 4.43 0.45 10.30
C LEU A 43 5.28 -0.21 9.20
N TYR A 44 6.08 0.58 8.47
CA TYR A 44 6.96 0.07 7.43
C TYR A 44 7.95 -0.97 7.98
N GLY A 45 8.61 -0.67 9.10
CA GLY A 45 9.52 -1.61 9.76
C GLY A 45 8.85 -2.93 10.13
N ARG A 46 7.64 -2.87 10.72
CA ARG A 46 6.87 -4.07 11.08
C ARG A 46 6.49 -4.89 9.86
N VAL A 47 6.11 -4.26 8.75
CA VAL A 47 5.70 -4.98 7.53
C VAL A 47 6.86 -5.74 6.90
N LEU A 48 8.08 -5.18 6.93
CA LEU A 48 9.28 -5.86 6.43
C LEU A 48 9.60 -7.16 7.17
N GLU A 49 9.12 -7.33 8.40
CA GLU A 49 9.28 -8.59 9.16
C GLU A 49 8.40 -9.72 8.58
N TYR A 50 7.34 -9.39 7.82
CA TYR A 50 6.39 -10.37 7.28
C TYR A 50 6.51 -10.57 5.77
N VAL A 51 6.83 -9.50 5.02
CA VAL A 51 6.85 -9.51 3.55
C VAL A 51 7.97 -8.63 3.02
N ASP A 52 8.58 -9.07 1.91
CA ASP A 52 9.48 -8.22 1.14
C ASP A 52 8.68 -7.19 0.34
N ILE A 53 8.94 -5.90 0.56
CA ILE A 53 8.22 -4.80 -0.06
C ILE A 53 9.15 -3.58 -0.17
N SER A 54 9.12 -2.90 -1.31
CA SER A 54 9.85 -1.65 -1.46
C SER A 54 9.14 -0.50 -0.74
N LYS A 55 9.88 0.55 -0.41
CA LYS A 55 9.31 1.78 0.15
C LYS A 55 8.24 2.37 -0.79
N GLU A 56 8.51 2.38 -2.10
CA GLU A 56 7.62 2.95 -3.11
C GLU A 56 6.30 2.18 -3.20
N GLU A 57 6.37 0.85 -3.19
CA GLU A 57 5.19 -0.02 -3.23
C GLU A 57 4.37 0.11 -1.94
N PHE A 58 5.02 0.17 -0.78
CA PHE A 58 4.37 0.41 0.50
C PHE A 58 3.61 1.76 0.50
N GLN A 59 4.25 2.83 0.03
CA GLN A 59 3.61 4.15 -0.06
C GLN A 59 2.45 4.18 -1.08
N LEU A 60 2.59 3.45 -2.19
CA LEU A 60 1.52 3.31 -3.19
C LEU A 60 0.28 2.62 -2.59
N ILE A 61 0.48 1.51 -1.87
CA ILE A 61 -0.61 0.79 -1.20
C ILE A 61 -1.29 1.68 -0.15
N LEU A 62 -0.51 2.36 0.70
CA LEU A 62 -1.08 3.29 1.69
C LEU A 62 -1.85 4.45 1.04
N SER A 63 -1.36 4.98 -0.08
CA SER A 63 -2.04 6.03 -0.84
C SER A 63 -3.37 5.55 -1.42
N ARG A 64 -3.44 4.27 -1.84
CA ARG A 64 -4.70 3.63 -2.27
C ARG A 64 -5.69 3.49 -1.12
N PHE A 65 -5.25 3.02 0.05
CA PHE A 65 -6.13 2.88 1.22
C PHE A 65 -6.68 4.20 1.74
N THR A 66 -5.91 5.28 1.64
CA THR A 66 -6.29 6.61 2.14
C THR A 66 -7.01 7.47 1.09
N GLY A 67 -7.22 6.96 -0.13
CA GLY A 67 -7.86 7.71 -1.21
C GLY A 67 -6.99 8.84 -1.79
N LEU A 68 -5.70 8.88 -1.46
CA LEU A 68 -4.72 9.88 -1.93
C LEU A 68 -4.09 9.52 -3.29
N THR A 69 -4.70 8.61 -4.04
CA THR A 69 -4.18 8.21 -5.34
C THR A 69 -4.34 9.38 -6.30
N LYS A 70 -3.23 9.99 -6.74
CA LYS A 70 -3.25 10.88 -7.91
C LYS A 70 -3.79 10.05 -9.07
N MET A 71 -4.95 10.42 -9.59
CA MET A 71 -5.46 9.86 -10.84
C MET A 71 -4.35 10.01 -11.89
N PRO A 72 -4.05 8.99 -12.70
CA PRO A 72 -3.11 9.16 -13.80
C PRO A 72 -3.63 10.30 -14.66
N GLU A 73 -2.82 11.34 -14.88
CA GLU A 73 -3.18 12.40 -15.83
C GLU A 73 -3.52 11.73 -17.15
N SER A 74 -4.75 11.95 -17.62
CA SER A 74 -5.21 11.45 -18.91
C SER A 74 -4.17 11.82 -19.98
N PRO A 75 -3.71 10.89 -20.84
CA PRO A 75 -2.71 11.17 -21.88
C PRO A 75 -3.10 12.23 -22.92
N GLN A 76 -4.25 12.89 -22.77
CA GLN A 76 -4.81 13.83 -23.74
C GLN A 76 -4.30 15.27 -23.58
N GLN A 77 -3.51 15.59 -22.55
CA GLN A 77 -2.90 16.93 -22.39
C GLN A 77 -1.56 17.09 -23.17
N LYS A 78 -1.40 16.41 -24.31
CA LYS A 78 -0.37 16.71 -25.32
C LYS A 78 -1.01 16.78 -26.71
N ARG A 79 -1.90 17.75 -26.91
CA ARG A 79 -2.20 18.28 -28.25
C ARG A 79 -2.17 19.81 -28.18
N SER A 80 -1.15 20.34 -28.85
CA SER A 80 -0.90 21.68 -29.40
C SER A 80 -1.73 22.89 -28.94
N PRO A 81 -1.05 24.05 -28.91
CA PRO A 81 -1.25 25.09 -29.91
C PRO A 81 0.03 25.13 -30.78
N ALA A 82 0.01 24.87 -32.10
CA ALA A 82 -0.52 25.74 -33.15
C ALA A 82 -0.03 27.19 -32.98
N ASP A 83 1.27 27.39 -33.20
CA ASP A 83 1.85 28.45 -34.04
C ASP A 83 3.27 28.03 -34.48
#